data_AF-A0A842JD40-F1
#
_entry.id   AF-A0A842JD40-F1
#
_cell.length_a   1.000
_cell.length_b   1.000
_cell.length_c   1.000
_cell.angle_alpha   90.00
_cell.angle_beta   90.00
_cell.angle_gamma   90.00
#
_symmetry.space_group_name_H-M   'P 1'
#
loop_
_entity.id
_entity.type
_entity.pdbx_description
1 polymer ?
#
loop_
_entity_poly.entity_id
_entity_poly.type
_entity_poly.pdbx_seq_one_letter_code
_entity_poly.pdbx_strand_id
1 'polypeptide(L)'
;MRAARIGLPRAAACMLAAFALAAALHPAHAFAEPTVGLSSKTPLGEVVQTGRGPVFSLYDTSLLNAGSGVSRYTALPERFDLRDVDGASFVTGVKNQGPYGVCWAFGALSSLESGLIASEHAASDVDLSERHLVWYTYNGADDSEDASLWAGGDTYVSDDPYNIGGNRWKSGSTLMRWYGTVDETRAPFDGEQQMEALDPDLRTESFLHVQNVVYLPEPNEYVRKEDGTLEYRHDADAVDGVKAFLMDNGVLSVGYHSDDAQASLSGARSDYWNPDENAYCCTKADVEAAAFANHEVSIVGWNDAFAKERFSTPPADDGAWIVKNSWGTDFGDEGYFYLSYYDTSFSQPTFFEAEDADYRGAETEHVYESIYQYDGAGFGDVMYGSNTQMWFANVFAARDYETVRAVSTIVNEAGSQVDIAVHKNPAGLAPTGELDPRSGEQMWSMSETIGYAGQLTFDLGDDAFEVAPGDTFSVVSTIGYPDGKFQLSAEIEDESVGGVDLACEPGQSFCADTATGGEEYWYDPASGAMDGDGLHMGNALLKAYATASSAPVDPNPDPAPQPDPGDSGDSGLQPLPDADEPQADALQAKRTALAPTGDSAAVPLAATGALAAAAAAGLAVGAMRSRRSR
;
A
#
# COMPACT_ATOMS: atom_id res chain seq x y z
N MET A 1 52.19 11.97 -40.75
CA MET A 1 52.98 11.29 -41.79
C MET A 1 52.40 9.89 -41.94
N ARG A 2 51.86 9.34 -43.04
CA ARG A 2 51.76 9.56 -44.50
C ARG A 2 50.26 9.37 -44.88
N ALA A 3 49.56 10.21 -45.67
CA ALA A 3 49.49 10.26 -47.15
C ALA A 3 49.30 8.87 -47.82
N ALA A 4 48.34 8.57 -48.73
CA ALA A 4 47.40 9.38 -49.49
C ALA A 4 46.31 8.51 -50.18
N ARG A 5 45.12 9.11 -50.37
CA ARG A 5 44.23 9.21 -51.57
C ARG A 5 44.03 8.01 -52.52
N ILE A 6 42.77 7.82 -52.93
CA ILE A 6 42.15 7.89 -54.29
C ILE A 6 40.73 7.30 -54.11
N GLY A 7 39.60 7.79 -54.61
CA GLY A 7 39.22 8.91 -55.47
C GLY A 7 37.72 8.76 -55.77
N LEU A 8 36.93 9.80 -55.57
CA LEU A 8 35.59 9.97 -56.16
C LEU A 8 35.78 10.67 -57.52
N PRO A 9 34.86 10.51 -58.49
CA PRO A 9 33.92 11.61 -58.66
C PRO A 9 32.54 11.30 -59.30
N ARG A 10 31.57 12.15 -58.89
CA ARG A 10 30.52 12.84 -59.70
C ARG A 10 29.28 12.03 -60.13
N ALA A 11 28.07 12.60 -60.19
CA ALA A 11 27.50 13.89 -59.76
C ALA A 11 26.03 13.98 -60.23
N ALA A 12 25.21 14.67 -59.42
CA ALA A 12 24.11 15.62 -59.77
C ALA A 12 22.91 15.13 -60.63
N ALA A 13 21.67 15.61 -60.46
CA ALA A 13 21.15 16.92 -60.00
C ALA A 13 19.70 16.72 -59.46
N CYS A 14 19.22 17.36 -58.39
CA CYS A 14 18.80 18.77 -58.20
C CYS A 14 17.77 19.32 -59.21
N MET A 15 16.58 19.70 -58.73
CA MET A 15 16.11 21.10 -58.78
C MET A 15 14.86 21.38 -57.90
N LEU A 16 15.00 22.41 -57.05
CA LEU A 16 13.98 23.19 -56.35
C LEU A 16 13.44 24.32 -57.24
N ALA A 17 12.19 24.74 -57.00
CA ALA A 17 11.56 26.09 -57.15
C ALA A 17 10.07 25.92 -57.53
N ALA A 18 9.06 26.67 -57.06
CA ALA A 18 9.00 27.94 -56.33
C ALA A 18 7.61 28.11 -55.67
N PHE A 19 7.56 29.02 -54.68
CA PHE A 19 6.39 29.63 -54.06
C PHE A 19 5.36 30.21 -55.05
N ALA A 20 4.07 30.06 -54.73
CA ALA A 20 3.05 31.06 -55.05
C ALA A 20 1.96 31.09 -53.95
N LEU A 21 1.76 32.30 -53.44
CA LEU A 21 0.91 32.75 -52.35
C LEU A 21 -0.59 32.68 -52.73
N ALA A 22 -1.43 32.08 -51.89
CA ALA A 22 -2.87 32.39 -51.84
C ALA A 22 -3.41 32.08 -50.44
N ALA A 23 -3.35 33.09 -49.56
CA ALA A 23 -4.05 33.10 -48.30
C ALA A 23 -5.57 33.20 -48.56
N ALA A 24 -6.30 32.15 -48.22
CA ALA A 24 -7.72 32.23 -47.91
C ALA A 24 -7.85 32.11 -46.39
N LEU A 25 -7.96 33.26 -45.74
CA LEU A 25 -8.33 33.38 -44.33
C LEU A 25 -9.71 32.74 -44.14
N HIS A 26 -9.78 31.65 -43.39
CA HIS A 26 -10.93 31.31 -42.55
C HIS A 26 -10.44 31.38 -41.11
N PRO A 27 -11.30 31.83 -40.18
CA PRO A 27 -10.87 32.11 -38.82
C PRO A 27 -10.36 30.81 -38.23
N ALA A 28 -9.06 30.78 -37.93
CA ALA A 28 -8.56 29.91 -36.89
C ALA A 28 -9.45 30.18 -35.68
N HIS A 29 -10.24 29.18 -35.28
CA HIS A 29 -10.59 29.10 -33.88
C HIS A 29 -9.24 29.15 -33.17
N ALA A 30 -9.03 30.23 -32.43
CA ALA A 30 -7.96 30.28 -31.47
C ALA A 30 -8.23 29.07 -30.57
N PHE A 31 -7.52 27.97 -30.81
CA PHE A 31 -7.26 27.03 -29.75
C PHE A 31 -6.72 27.90 -28.62
N ALA A 32 -7.42 27.87 -27.49
CA ALA A 32 -6.80 28.33 -26.27
C ALA A 32 -5.46 27.61 -26.21
N GLU A 33 -4.36 28.36 -26.17
CA GLU A 33 -3.10 27.72 -25.80
C GLU A 33 -3.35 27.08 -24.43
N PRO A 34 -3.05 25.79 -24.24
CA PRO A 34 -3.18 25.18 -22.92
C PRO A 34 -2.14 25.87 -22.03
N THR A 35 -2.61 26.86 -21.26
CA THR A 35 -1.81 27.49 -20.23
C THR A 35 -1.74 26.55 -19.03
N VAL A 36 -0.53 26.02 -18.83
CA VAL A 36 0.14 25.79 -17.54
C VAL A 36 -0.47 24.71 -16.63
N GLY A 37 0.05 23.48 -16.73
CA GLY A 37 0.01 22.46 -15.68
C GLY A 37 -1.37 22.18 -15.07
N LEU A 38 -1.38 21.47 -13.94
CA LEU A 38 -2.58 21.37 -13.11
C LEU A 38 -2.98 22.78 -12.66
N SER A 39 -4.24 23.18 -12.84
CA SER A 39 -4.66 24.57 -12.66
C SER A 39 -4.56 25.07 -11.21
N SER A 40 -4.56 24.15 -10.24
CA SER A 40 -4.14 24.41 -8.87
C SER A 40 -3.46 23.18 -8.27
N LYS A 41 -2.22 23.35 -7.78
CA LYS A 41 -1.51 22.36 -6.98
C LYS A 41 -1.20 22.97 -5.63
N THR A 42 -1.62 22.32 -4.55
CA THR A 42 -1.27 22.72 -3.18
C THR A 42 -0.53 21.56 -2.53
N PRO A 43 0.76 21.71 -2.16
CA PRO A 43 1.48 20.65 -1.49
C PRO A 43 0.81 20.34 -0.15
N LEU A 44 0.64 19.05 0.15
CA LEU A 44 0.13 18.59 1.44
C LEU A 44 1.23 18.49 2.50
N GLY A 45 2.48 18.64 2.07
CA GLY A 45 3.66 18.55 2.92
C GLY A 45 4.93 18.99 2.18
N GLU A 46 6.07 18.76 2.80
CA GLU A 46 7.40 19.04 2.24
C GLU A 46 8.38 17.92 2.54
N VAL A 47 9.41 17.79 1.69
CA VAL A 47 10.54 16.92 1.97
C VAL A 47 11.55 17.66 2.85
N VAL A 48 11.83 17.09 4.01
CA VAL A 48 12.79 17.61 4.99
C VAL A 48 14.06 16.76 4.96
N GLN A 49 15.21 17.41 4.87
CA GLN A 49 16.52 16.73 4.93
C GLN A 49 16.87 16.39 6.38
N THR A 50 17.06 15.11 6.67
CA THR A 50 17.49 14.61 7.98
C THR A 50 18.91 14.06 7.91
N GLY A 51 19.50 13.73 9.06
CA GLY A 51 20.79 13.04 9.11
C GLY A 51 20.78 11.64 8.46
N ARG A 52 19.60 11.09 8.15
CA ARG A 52 19.41 9.79 7.48
C ARG A 52 18.90 9.91 6.05
N GLY A 53 18.67 11.12 5.55
CA GLY A 53 18.17 11.37 4.20
C GLY A 53 16.86 12.17 4.18
N PRO A 54 16.28 12.37 2.97
CA PRO A 54 15.02 13.08 2.78
C PRO A 54 13.84 12.30 3.39
N VAL A 55 12.95 13.02 4.10
CA VAL A 55 11.69 12.48 4.65
C VAL A 55 10.56 13.41 4.29
N PHE A 56 9.49 12.87 3.70
CA PHE A 56 8.26 13.63 3.46
C PHE A 56 7.50 13.86 4.78
N SER A 57 7.17 15.12 5.05
CA SER A 57 6.44 15.58 6.23
C SER A 57 5.17 16.30 5.82
N LEU A 58 4.02 15.80 6.27
CA LEU A 58 2.74 16.50 6.10
C LEU A 58 2.73 17.84 6.85
N TYR A 59 2.05 18.83 6.27
CA TYR A 59 1.78 20.09 6.95
C TYR A 59 0.66 19.99 7.97
N ASP A 60 -0.27 19.06 7.77
CA ASP A 60 -1.39 18.81 8.65
C ASP A 60 -1.55 17.29 8.80
N THR A 61 -1.21 16.75 9.96
CA THR A 61 -1.35 15.31 10.21
C THR A 61 -2.77 14.90 10.59
N SER A 62 -3.66 15.88 10.88
CA SER A 62 -5.07 15.61 11.16
C SER A 62 -5.85 15.14 9.92
N LEU A 63 -5.29 15.31 8.72
CA LEU A 63 -5.84 14.76 7.46
C LEU A 63 -5.97 13.22 7.50
N LEU A 64 -5.20 12.54 8.35
CA LEU A 64 -5.26 11.09 8.51
C LEU A 64 -6.33 10.66 9.52
N ASN A 65 -6.97 11.61 10.18
CA ASN A 65 -7.95 11.36 11.22
C ASN A 65 -9.35 11.21 10.62
N ALA A 66 -9.88 9.99 10.67
CA ALA A 66 -11.18 9.54 10.19
C ALA A 66 -12.41 10.22 10.83
N GLY A 67 -12.26 11.38 11.47
CA GLY A 67 -13.21 12.03 12.37
C GLY A 67 -14.67 11.95 11.91
N SER A 68 -15.36 10.86 12.28
CA SER A 68 -16.82 10.63 12.28
C SER A 68 -17.24 9.15 12.15
N GLY A 69 -16.37 8.20 11.79
CA GLY A 69 -16.83 6.89 11.29
C GLY A 69 -16.35 5.58 11.94
N VAL A 70 -15.30 5.57 12.77
CA VAL A 70 -14.82 4.28 13.32
C VAL A 70 -15.83 3.75 14.34
N SER A 71 -16.41 2.57 14.08
CA SER A 71 -17.27 1.87 15.03
C SER A 71 -16.50 1.66 16.34
N ARG A 72 -16.86 2.43 17.37
CA ARG A 72 -16.18 2.34 18.66
C ARG A 72 -16.82 1.26 19.49
N TYR A 73 -15.99 0.39 20.05
CA TYR A 73 -16.35 -0.49 21.16
C TYR A 73 -17.13 0.31 22.22
N THR A 74 -18.17 -0.30 22.82
CA THR A 74 -18.93 0.36 23.91
C THR A 74 -18.03 0.71 25.09
N ALA A 75 -16.96 -0.07 25.31
CA ALA A 75 -15.83 0.26 26.17
C ALA A 75 -14.61 -0.55 25.71
N LEU A 76 -13.43 0.10 25.67
CA LEU A 76 -12.14 -0.57 25.49
C LEU A 76 -11.63 -1.05 26.86
N PRO A 77 -10.88 -2.16 26.94
CA PRO A 77 -10.24 -2.59 28.18
C PRO A 77 -9.10 -1.64 28.56
N GLU A 78 -8.87 -1.48 29.88
CA GLU A 78 -7.79 -0.64 30.43
C GLU A 78 -6.39 -1.15 30.03
N ARG A 79 -6.26 -2.45 29.75
CA ARG A 79 -5.03 -3.08 29.25
C ARG A 79 -5.38 -4.15 28.23
N PHE A 80 -4.59 -4.23 27.17
CA PHE A 80 -4.66 -5.25 26.14
C PHE A 80 -3.25 -5.57 25.64
N ASP A 81 -2.99 -6.84 25.30
CA ASP A 81 -1.66 -7.32 24.97
C ASP A 81 -1.76 -8.49 23.98
N LEU A 82 -1.41 -8.28 22.70
CA LEU A 82 -1.49 -9.29 21.64
C LEU A 82 -0.59 -10.50 21.88
N ARG A 83 0.35 -10.42 22.83
CA ARG A 83 1.20 -11.56 23.24
C ARG A 83 0.42 -12.61 24.04
N ASP A 84 -0.69 -12.21 24.66
CA ASP A 84 -1.53 -13.08 25.50
C ASP A 84 -2.98 -12.62 25.45
N VAL A 85 -3.68 -13.00 24.38
CA VAL A 85 -5.12 -12.86 24.23
C VAL A 85 -5.74 -14.23 24.48
N ASP A 86 -6.33 -14.41 25.66
CA ASP A 86 -6.94 -15.69 26.09
C ASP A 86 -5.99 -16.91 25.99
N GLY A 87 -4.69 -16.71 26.21
CA GLY A 87 -3.67 -17.75 26.14
C GLY A 87 -3.09 -18.00 24.73
N ALA A 88 -3.46 -17.20 23.74
CA ALA A 88 -2.89 -17.20 22.39
C ALA A 88 -2.07 -15.94 22.12
N SER A 89 -1.01 -16.07 21.32
CA SER A 89 -0.20 -14.95 20.84
C SER A 89 -0.52 -14.66 19.38
N PHE A 90 -0.73 -13.39 19.07
CA PHE A 90 -0.96 -12.85 17.74
C PHE A 90 0.24 -12.05 17.23
N VAL A 91 1.40 -12.21 17.87
CA VAL A 91 2.65 -11.57 17.48
C VAL A 91 3.73 -12.61 17.22
N THR A 92 4.57 -12.32 16.24
CA THR A 92 5.83 -13.04 15.96
C THR A 92 6.94 -12.60 16.91
N GLY A 93 8.03 -13.38 16.95
CA GLY A 93 9.19 -13.12 17.81
C GLY A 93 9.87 -11.77 17.55
N VAL A 94 10.68 -11.33 18.52
CA VAL A 94 11.53 -10.14 18.37
C VAL A 94 12.73 -10.47 17.48
N LYS A 95 12.84 -9.76 16.36
CA LYS A 95 13.97 -9.85 15.43
C LYS A 95 15.04 -8.78 15.72
N ASN A 96 16.13 -8.76 14.94
CA ASN A 96 17.24 -7.82 15.13
C ASN A 96 17.74 -7.23 13.81
N GLN A 97 17.51 -5.92 13.60
CA GLN A 97 17.94 -5.18 12.42
C GLN A 97 19.46 -4.90 12.38
N GLY A 98 20.17 -5.14 13.48
CA GLY A 98 21.60 -4.87 13.59
C GLY A 98 21.93 -3.38 13.35
N PRO A 99 23.01 -3.06 12.62
CA PRO A 99 23.47 -1.69 12.40
C PRO A 99 22.67 -0.95 11.31
N TYR A 100 21.71 -1.60 10.65
CA TYR A 100 21.06 -1.11 9.43
C TYR A 100 19.89 -0.16 9.72
N GLY A 101 19.63 0.75 8.79
CA GLY A 101 18.53 1.72 8.81
C GLY A 101 17.19 1.17 8.35
N VAL A 102 16.87 -0.09 8.67
CA VAL A 102 15.75 -0.84 8.04
C VAL A 102 14.56 -1.10 8.95
N CYS A 103 14.50 -0.42 10.11
CA CYS A 103 13.39 -0.54 11.08
C CYS A 103 11.99 -0.48 10.46
N TRP A 104 11.80 0.30 9.40
CA TRP A 104 10.56 0.43 8.64
C TRP A 104 10.09 -0.87 7.99
N ALA A 105 11.03 -1.70 7.51
CA ALA A 105 10.71 -3.02 6.97
C ALA A 105 10.28 -3.98 8.09
N PHE A 106 10.97 -3.96 9.23
CA PHE A 106 10.62 -4.76 10.41
C PHE A 106 9.24 -4.40 10.95
N GLY A 107 8.92 -3.10 11.04
CA GLY A 107 7.60 -2.63 11.48
C GLY A 107 6.48 -3.06 10.54
N ALA A 108 6.66 -2.88 9.23
CA ALA A 108 5.70 -3.27 8.21
C ALA A 108 5.44 -4.78 8.17
N LEU A 109 6.50 -5.60 8.13
CA LEU A 109 6.35 -7.05 8.08
C LEU A 109 5.82 -7.63 9.40
N SER A 110 6.18 -7.06 10.55
CA SER A 110 5.59 -7.44 11.84
C SER A 110 4.09 -7.17 11.91
N SER A 111 3.61 -6.08 11.29
CA SER A 111 2.17 -5.80 11.15
C SER A 111 1.51 -6.83 10.23
N LEU A 112 2.11 -7.10 9.07
CA LEU A 112 1.60 -8.06 8.09
C LEU A 112 1.53 -9.50 8.64
N GLU A 113 2.60 -9.98 9.27
CA GLU A 113 2.67 -11.27 9.95
C GLU A 113 1.59 -11.40 11.03
N SER A 114 1.41 -10.36 11.86
CA SER A 114 0.37 -10.36 12.89
C SER A 114 -1.03 -10.40 12.30
N GLY A 115 -1.26 -9.65 11.21
CA GLY A 115 -2.52 -9.66 10.48
C GLY A 115 -2.89 -11.06 9.99
N LEU A 116 -1.93 -11.79 9.40
CA LEU A 116 -2.11 -13.18 8.98
C LEU A 116 -2.45 -14.12 10.14
N ILE A 117 -1.81 -13.94 11.31
CA ILE A 117 -2.10 -14.75 12.49
C ILE A 117 -3.51 -14.43 13.02
N ALA A 118 -3.87 -13.14 13.06
CA ALA A 118 -5.17 -12.67 13.54
C ALA A 118 -6.33 -13.10 12.63
N SER A 119 -6.08 -13.25 11.33
CA SER A 119 -7.04 -13.79 10.35
C SER A 119 -7.01 -15.32 10.21
N GLU A 120 -6.18 -16.02 11.00
CA GLU A 120 -6.01 -17.48 10.98
C GLU A 120 -5.41 -18.03 9.67
N HIS A 121 -4.79 -17.18 8.84
CA HIS A 121 -4.11 -17.56 7.61
C HIS A 121 -2.65 -17.97 7.79
N ALA A 122 -2.06 -17.69 8.96
CA ALA A 122 -0.73 -18.17 9.31
C ALA A 122 -0.65 -18.59 10.78
N ALA A 123 0.27 -19.51 11.07
CA ALA A 123 0.68 -19.79 12.43
C ALA A 123 1.66 -18.72 12.94
N SER A 124 1.90 -18.69 14.25
CA SER A 124 2.76 -17.68 14.90
C SER A 124 4.26 -17.79 14.57
N ASP A 125 4.65 -18.77 13.75
CA ASP A 125 6.02 -18.99 13.26
C ASP A 125 6.25 -18.47 11.83
N VAL A 126 5.28 -17.77 11.24
CA VAL A 126 5.51 -16.97 10.02
C VAL A 126 6.66 -16.00 10.24
N ASP A 127 7.58 -15.95 9.29
CA ASP A 127 8.82 -15.17 9.37
C ASP A 127 9.18 -14.66 7.97
N LEU A 128 8.75 -13.43 7.67
CA LEU A 128 8.99 -12.77 6.39
C LEU A 128 10.33 -12.03 6.37
N SER A 129 10.93 -11.94 5.19
CA SER A 129 12.24 -11.35 4.98
C SER A 129 12.21 -9.82 4.86
N GLU A 130 12.72 -9.11 5.88
CA GLU A 130 12.91 -7.67 5.78
C GLU A 130 13.94 -7.29 4.71
N ARG A 131 14.92 -8.15 4.46
CA ARG A 131 15.92 -7.96 3.40
C ARG A 131 15.26 -7.83 2.04
N HIS A 132 14.28 -8.69 1.77
CA HIS A 132 13.58 -8.72 0.51
C HIS A 132 12.85 -7.41 0.26
N LEU A 133 12.04 -6.97 1.22
CA LEU A 133 11.32 -5.70 1.16
C LEU A 133 12.26 -4.51 0.90
N VAL A 134 13.35 -4.39 1.67
CA VAL A 134 14.30 -3.28 1.50
C VAL A 134 14.93 -3.26 0.10
N TRP A 135 15.30 -4.43 -0.43
CA TRP A 135 15.91 -4.51 -1.74
C TRP A 135 14.98 -3.98 -2.84
N TYR A 136 13.71 -4.41 -2.86
CA TYR A 136 12.75 -3.98 -3.90
C TYR A 136 12.36 -2.53 -3.82
N THR A 137 12.31 -1.96 -2.62
CA THR A 137 12.00 -0.54 -2.50
C THR A 137 12.99 0.30 -3.30
N TYR A 138 14.27 -0.11 -3.36
CA TYR A 138 15.33 0.67 -4.01
C TYR A 138 15.87 0.09 -5.31
N ASN A 139 15.40 -1.09 -5.71
CA ASN A 139 15.82 -1.79 -6.93
C ASN A 139 14.61 -2.35 -7.67
N GLY A 140 13.44 -1.69 -7.53
CA GLY A 140 12.19 -2.15 -8.14
C GLY A 140 12.18 -2.03 -9.66
N ALA A 141 13.03 -1.18 -10.25
CA ALA A 141 13.10 -0.97 -11.70
C ALA A 141 13.78 -2.12 -12.48
N ASP A 142 14.43 -3.07 -11.78
CA ASP A 142 15.23 -4.14 -12.41
C ASP A 142 14.46 -5.46 -12.47
N ASP A 143 13.66 -5.71 -13.53
CA ASP A 143 13.74 -7.00 -14.22
C ASP A 143 12.98 -7.04 -15.57
N SER A 144 13.62 -7.59 -16.60
CA SER A 144 12.95 -8.03 -17.83
C SER A 144 12.09 -9.30 -17.63
N GLU A 145 12.20 -9.93 -16.46
CA GLU A 145 11.51 -11.16 -16.07
C GLU A 145 10.41 -10.93 -15.02
N ASP A 146 10.04 -9.67 -14.72
CA ASP A 146 8.95 -9.35 -13.78
C ASP A 146 7.63 -9.98 -14.22
N ALA A 147 7.08 -10.89 -13.41
CA ALA A 147 5.81 -11.56 -13.67
C ALA A 147 4.62 -10.57 -13.74
N SER A 148 4.73 -9.40 -13.09
CA SER A 148 3.74 -8.33 -13.20
C SER A 148 3.73 -7.68 -14.60
N LEU A 149 4.78 -7.91 -15.41
CA LEU A 149 5.06 -7.47 -16.78
C LEU A 149 4.88 -5.97 -17.09
N TRP A 150 4.52 -5.13 -16.10
CA TRP A 150 4.26 -3.69 -16.29
C TRP A 150 4.42 -2.84 -15.04
N ALA A 151 4.82 -3.38 -13.88
CA ALA A 151 5.29 -2.48 -12.85
C ALA A 151 6.40 -1.64 -13.48
N GLY A 152 6.15 -0.33 -13.60
CA GLY A 152 6.91 0.54 -14.48
C GLY A 152 8.38 0.55 -14.11
N GLY A 153 9.16 1.33 -14.84
CA GLY A 153 10.53 1.64 -14.43
C GLY A 153 10.62 2.39 -13.10
N ASP A 154 9.51 2.57 -12.37
CA ASP A 154 9.43 3.38 -11.16
C ASP A 154 10.07 2.66 -9.98
N THR A 155 10.92 3.39 -9.28
CA THR A 155 11.58 2.91 -8.07
C THR A 155 12.00 4.08 -7.20
N TYR A 156 12.08 3.86 -5.89
CA TYR A 156 12.89 4.74 -5.07
C TYR A 156 14.36 4.52 -5.39
N VAL A 157 15.18 5.56 -5.26
CA VAL A 157 16.60 5.51 -5.63
C VAL A 157 17.47 5.67 -4.40
N SER A 158 18.46 4.78 -4.25
CA SER A 158 19.50 4.92 -3.23
C SER A 158 20.76 4.13 -3.59
N ASP A 159 21.92 4.75 -3.38
CA ASP A 159 23.22 4.06 -3.43
C ASP A 159 23.50 3.20 -2.16
N ASP A 160 22.70 3.36 -1.10
CA ASP A 160 22.84 2.65 0.18
C ASP A 160 21.47 2.23 0.74
N PRO A 161 20.78 1.28 0.07
CA PRO A 161 19.38 0.95 0.35
C PRO A 161 19.11 0.48 1.78
N TYR A 162 20.11 -0.15 2.42
CA TYR A 162 19.98 -0.67 3.78
C TYR A 162 20.26 0.37 4.88
N ASN A 163 20.70 1.59 4.54
CA ASN A 163 20.98 2.64 5.54
C ASN A 163 20.27 3.97 5.31
N ILE A 164 19.72 4.21 4.12
CA ILE A 164 18.99 5.43 3.77
C ILE A 164 17.68 5.63 4.56
N GLY A 165 17.23 4.62 5.32
CA GLY A 165 15.98 4.69 6.05
C GLY A 165 14.75 4.40 5.18
N GLY A 166 13.58 4.49 5.79
CA GLY A 166 12.31 4.31 5.10
C GLY A 166 11.14 4.65 6.01
N ASN A 167 9.93 4.42 5.50
CA ASN A 167 8.67 4.77 6.15
C ASN A 167 7.52 4.01 5.49
N ARG A 168 6.30 4.21 5.99
CA ARG A 168 5.07 3.57 5.46
C ARG A 168 4.82 3.81 3.97
N TRP A 169 5.32 4.91 3.41
CA TRP A 169 5.10 5.26 2.02
C TRP A 169 5.91 4.36 1.09
N LYS A 170 7.14 4.05 1.51
CA LYS A 170 8.03 3.13 0.82
C LYS A 170 7.58 1.68 0.97
N SER A 171 7.35 1.22 2.21
CA SER A 171 6.87 -0.15 2.44
C SER A 171 5.50 -0.38 1.82
N GLY A 172 4.57 0.56 1.98
CA GLY A 172 3.22 0.43 1.41
C GLY A 172 3.24 0.28 -0.10
N SER A 173 3.93 1.18 -0.81
CA SER A 173 3.97 1.14 -2.28
C SER A 173 4.72 -0.08 -2.82
N THR A 174 5.81 -0.49 -2.16
CA THR A 174 6.54 -1.71 -2.54
C THR A 174 5.71 -2.97 -2.32
N LEU A 175 5.02 -3.09 -1.18
CA LEU A 175 4.18 -4.24 -0.87
C LEU A 175 2.93 -4.30 -1.77
N MET A 176 2.33 -3.16 -2.10
CA MET A 176 1.17 -3.08 -3.01
C MET A 176 1.52 -3.32 -4.48
N ARG A 177 2.82 -3.30 -4.83
CA ARG A 177 3.36 -3.82 -6.09
C ARG A 177 3.45 -5.35 -6.09
N TRP A 178 3.19 -5.99 -4.94
CA TRP A 178 3.42 -7.40 -4.61
C TRP A 178 4.90 -7.77 -4.53
N TYR A 179 5.75 -6.83 -4.12
CA TYR A 179 7.16 -7.10 -3.86
C TYR A 179 7.46 -7.10 -2.37
N GLY A 180 8.52 -7.81 -1.97
CA GLY A 180 9.03 -7.73 -0.60
C GLY A 180 8.53 -8.80 0.36
N THR A 181 7.75 -9.78 -0.10
CA THR A 181 7.15 -10.84 0.74
C THR A 181 7.66 -12.23 0.36
N VAL A 182 8.78 -12.65 0.94
CA VAL A 182 9.27 -14.05 0.91
C VAL A 182 9.64 -14.48 2.32
N ASP A 183 9.80 -15.79 2.54
CA ASP A 183 10.31 -16.29 3.83
C ASP A 183 11.71 -15.75 4.12
N GLU A 184 11.97 -15.46 5.39
CA GLU A 184 13.29 -15.11 5.92
C GLU A 184 14.36 -16.16 5.53
N THR A 185 13.98 -17.43 5.45
CA THR A 185 14.91 -18.50 5.03
C THR A 185 15.34 -18.43 3.57
N ARG A 186 14.60 -17.71 2.71
CA ARG A 186 14.91 -17.52 1.29
C ARG A 186 15.83 -16.34 1.07
N ALA A 187 15.54 -15.22 1.74
CA ALA A 187 16.31 -13.99 1.67
C ALA A 187 16.74 -13.57 3.09
N PRO A 188 17.68 -14.29 3.73
CA PRO A 188 17.99 -14.05 5.13
C PRO A 188 18.55 -12.66 5.36
N PHE A 189 18.02 -12.01 6.39
CA PHE A 189 18.52 -10.81 7.01
C PHE A 189 19.62 -11.17 8.02
N ASP A 190 20.85 -10.76 7.71
CA ASP A 190 21.98 -10.95 8.62
C ASP A 190 22.52 -9.59 9.07
N GLY A 191 22.20 -9.22 10.32
CA GLY A 191 22.67 -7.98 10.95
C GLY A 191 24.19 -7.93 11.18
N GLU A 192 24.92 -9.04 11.04
CA GLU A 192 26.38 -9.10 11.23
C GLU A 192 27.17 -9.10 9.91
N GLN A 193 26.51 -9.37 8.78
CA GLN A 193 27.14 -9.41 7.44
C GLN A 193 26.75 -8.22 6.58
N GLN A 194 27.59 -7.90 5.58
CA GLN A 194 27.23 -6.89 4.58
C GLN A 194 26.03 -7.37 3.76
N MET A 195 25.01 -6.54 3.68
CA MET A 195 23.80 -6.81 2.91
C MET A 195 24.08 -6.59 1.42
N GLU A 196 24.36 -7.69 0.72
CA GLU A 196 24.61 -7.69 -0.73
C GLU A 196 23.30 -7.79 -1.54
N ALA A 197 23.42 -7.75 -2.86
CA ALA A 197 22.32 -7.98 -3.77
C ALA A 197 21.61 -9.31 -3.51
N LEU A 198 20.30 -9.34 -3.76
CA LEU A 198 19.53 -10.58 -3.73
C LEU A 198 19.92 -11.50 -4.89
N ASP A 199 19.72 -12.79 -4.64
CA ASP A 199 19.70 -13.81 -5.69
C ASP A 199 18.73 -13.37 -6.79
N PRO A 200 19.16 -13.32 -8.07
CA PRO A 200 18.28 -13.03 -9.20
C PRO A 200 16.98 -13.84 -9.20
N ASP A 201 16.99 -15.09 -8.74
CA ASP A 201 15.80 -15.94 -8.73
C ASP A 201 14.77 -15.52 -7.66
N LEU A 202 15.17 -14.71 -6.66
CA LEU A 202 14.24 -14.10 -5.69
C LEU A 202 13.70 -12.76 -6.19
N ARG A 203 14.35 -12.21 -7.23
CA ARG A 203 13.95 -11.18 -8.22
C ARG A 203 12.49 -10.81 -8.32
N THR A 204 11.65 -11.80 -8.43
CA THR A 204 10.27 -11.60 -8.86
C THR A 204 9.31 -12.43 -8.02
N GLU A 205 9.81 -13.01 -6.93
CA GLU A 205 9.04 -13.88 -6.06
C GLU A 205 8.15 -13.03 -5.15
N SER A 206 6.91 -13.47 -5.01
CA SER A 206 5.95 -12.91 -4.08
C SER A 206 5.17 -14.06 -3.49
N PHE A 207 5.44 -14.39 -2.23
CA PHE A 207 4.79 -15.49 -1.54
C PHE A 207 3.47 -15.05 -0.89
N LEU A 208 3.21 -13.75 -0.89
CA LEU A 208 2.03 -13.14 -0.30
C LEU A 208 1.75 -11.79 -0.95
N HIS A 209 0.51 -11.58 -1.36
CA HIS A 209 0.05 -10.34 -1.94
C HIS A 209 -0.59 -9.43 -0.89
N VAL A 210 -0.05 -8.23 -0.69
CA VAL A 210 -0.71 -7.19 0.11
C VAL A 210 -1.87 -6.59 -0.69
N GLN A 211 -3.02 -6.44 -0.03
CA GLN A 211 -4.25 -5.92 -0.63
C GLN A 211 -4.61 -4.53 -0.12
N ASN A 212 -4.31 -4.23 1.15
CA ASN A 212 -4.57 -2.90 1.71
C ASN A 212 -3.41 -2.45 2.61
N VAL A 213 -3.18 -1.14 2.62
CA VAL A 213 -2.31 -0.47 3.58
C VAL A 213 -3.10 0.65 4.22
N VAL A 214 -3.52 0.46 5.47
CA VAL A 214 -4.45 1.37 6.15
C VAL A 214 -3.67 2.35 7.01
N TYR A 215 -3.87 3.65 6.78
CA TYR A 215 -3.30 4.72 7.60
C TYR A 215 -4.28 5.11 8.69
N LEU A 216 -3.83 4.99 9.94
CA LEU A 216 -4.63 5.30 11.10
C LEU A 216 -4.39 6.74 11.59
N PRO A 217 -5.31 7.29 12.41
CA PRO A 217 -5.14 8.61 13.01
C PRO A 217 -3.88 8.71 13.87
N GLU A 218 -3.18 9.85 13.79
CA GLU A 218 -2.08 10.17 14.69
C GLU A 218 -2.62 10.79 15.99
N PRO A 219 -2.37 10.20 17.18
CA PRO A 219 -2.80 10.78 18.45
C PRO A 219 -2.19 12.14 18.80
N ASN A 220 -1.06 12.49 18.19
CA ASN A 220 -0.30 13.71 18.46
C ASN A 220 -0.20 14.50 17.15
N GLU A 221 -1.16 15.38 16.93
CA GLU A 221 -1.36 16.10 15.69
C GLU A 221 -0.54 17.38 15.61
N TYR A 222 -0.08 17.67 14.40
CA TYR A 222 0.71 18.84 14.07
C TYR A 222 0.12 19.54 12.85
N VAL A 223 -0.22 20.81 13.03
CA VAL A 223 -0.71 21.68 11.95
C VAL A 223 0.24 22.86 11.79
N ARG A 224 0.94 22.91 10.67
CA ARG A 224 1.80 24.03 10.29
C ARG A 224 0.96 25.15 9.67
N LYS A 225 1.02 26.33 10.27
CA LYS A 225 0.33 27.53 9.79
C LYS A 225 1.15 28.26 8.72
N GLU A 226 0.47 29.10 7.94
CA GLU A 226 1.10 29.92 6.88
C GLU A 226 2.22 30.84 7.42
N ASP A 227 2.15 31.25 8.69
CA ASP A 227 3.19 32.06 9.34
C ASP A 227 4.40 31.25 9.85
N GLY A 228 4.42 29.94 9.57
CA GLY A 228 5.46 29.00 9.98
C GLY A 228 5.32 28.51 11.42
N THR A 229 4.31 28.94 12.17
CA THR A 229 4.06 28.40 13.51
C THR A 229 3.45 27.00 13.45
N LEU A 230 3.77 26.18 14.45
CA LEU A 230 3.26 24.83 14.59
C LEU A 230 2.20 24.80 15.70
N GLU A 231 1.01 24.31 15.38
CA GLU A 231 -0.03 24.00 16.36
C GLU A 231 0.03 22.51 16.69
N TYR A 232 0.13 22.21 17.99
CA TYR A 232 0.15 20.85 18.51
C TYR A 232 -1.17 20.55 19.24
N ARG A 233 -1.73 19.37 18.98
CA ARG A 233 -2.92 18.86 19.67
C ARG A 233 -2.74 17.38 20.00
N HIS A 234 -3.06 16.99 21.22
CA HIS A 234 -3.27 15.58 21.55
C HIS A 234 -4.74 15.20 21.34
N ASP A 235 -4.99 14.14 20.59
CA ASP A 235 -6.32 13.61 20.30
C ASP A 235 -6.54 12.26 20.99
N ALA A 236 -7.28 12.28 22.08
CA ALA A 236 -7.65 11.07 22.82
C ALA A 236 -8.58 10.14 22.03
N ASP A 237 -9.39 10.69 21.11
CA ASP A 237 -10.25 9.88 20.26
C ASP A 237 -9.44 9.09 19.23
N ALA A 238 -8.32 9.65 18.77
CA ALA A 238 -7.37 8.95 17.92
C ALA A 238 -6.66 7.81 18.67
N VAL A 239 -6.31 8.00 19.96
CA VAL A 239 -5.80 6.91 20.82
C VAL A 239 -6.79 5.74 20.85
N ASP A 240 -8.07 6.02 21.10
CA ASP A 240 -9.10 4.98 21.15
C ASP A 240 -9.33 4.32 19.79
N GLY A 241 -9.24 5.08 18.68
CA GLY A 241 -9.30 4.55 17.32
C GLY A 241 -8.16 3.56 17.02
N VAL A 242 -6.92 3.93 17.38
CA VAL A 242 -5.74 3.07 17.23
C VAL A 242 -5.88 1.80 18.07
N LYS A 243 -6.35 1.90 19.32
CA LYS A 243 -6.60 0.74 20.20
C LYS A 243 -7.65 -0.20 19.61
N ALA A 244 -8.79 0.34 19.18
CA ALA A 244 -9.88 -0.44 18.60
C ALA A 244 -9.40 -1.19 17.35
N PHE A 245 -8.70 -0.50 16.46
CA PHE A 245 -8.17 -1.11 15.25
C PHE A 245 -7.15 -2.21 15.56
N LEU A 246 -6.24 -1.98 16.52
CA LEU A 246 -5.26 -2.97 16.95
C LEU A 246 -5.93 -4.23 17.54
N MET A 247 -7.02 -4.07 18.30
CA MET A 247 -7.77 -5.23 18.82
C MET A 247 -8.40 -6.07 17.71
N ASP A 248 -8.87 -5.43 16.66
CA ASP A 248 -9.60 -6.10 15.58
C ASP A 248 -8.67 -6.76 14.56
N ASN A 249 -7.49 -6.17 14.34
CA ASN A 249 -6.65 -6.51 13.19
C ASN A 249 -5.23 -7.01 13.56
N GLY A 250 -4.77 -6.76 14.78
CA GLY A 250 -3.42 -7.13 15.20
C GLY A 250 -2.44 -5.96 15.20
N VAL A 251 -1.16 -6.26 15.03
CA VAL A 251 -0.05 -5.32 15.22
C VAL A 251 -0.09 -4.15 14.23
N LEU A 252 0.26 -2.96 14.74
CA LEU A 252 0.40 -1.74 13.95
C LEU A 252 1.87 -1.32 13.88
N SER A 253 2.34 -0.94 12.70
CA SER A 253 3.62 -0.25 12.56
C SER A 253 3.49 1.23 12.94
N VAL A 254 4.45 1.79 13.67
CA VAL A 254 4.49 3.21 14.06
C VAL A 254 5.89 3.78 14.04
N GLY A 255 6.01 5.03 13.61
CA GLY A 255 7.21 5.83 13.73
C GLY A 255 7.30 6.54 15.08
N TYR A 256 8.50 6.65 15.63
CA TYR A 256 8.82 7.58 16.72
C TYR A 256 10.30 8.00 16.66
N HIS A 257 10.67 8.99 17.46
CA HIS A 257 12.07 9.36 17.65
C HIS A 257 12.66 8.59 18.82
N SER A 258 13.63 7.73 18.55
CA SER A 258 14.55 7.17 19.53
C SER A 258 15.77 8.09 19.71
N ASP A 259 16.17 8.34 20.95
CA ASP A 259 17.43 9.01 21.25
C ASP A 259 18.61 8.03 21.39
N ASP A 260 19.83 8.58 21.45
CA ASP A 260 21.06 7.79 21.56
C ASP A 260 21.12 6.94 22.85
N ALA A 261 20.49 7.39 23.94
CA ALA A 261 20.49 6.65 25.19
C ALA A 261 19.71 5.34 25.05
N GLN A 262 18.55 5.39 24.38
CA GLN A 262 17.75 4.20 24.07
C GLN A 262 18.45 3.32 23.02
N ALA A 263 18.91 3.91 21.91
CA ALA A 263 19.48 3.18 20.77
C ALA A 263 20.86 2.54 21.05
N SER A 264 21.64 3.07 21.99
CA SER A 264 23.00 2.57 22.26
C SER A 264 23.07 1.26 23.03
N LEU A 265 21.94 0.76 23.57
CA LEU A 265 21.86 -0.43 24.44
C LEU A 265 22.81 -0.37 25.66
N SER A 266 23.32 0.81 26.01
CA SER A 266 24.33 0.99 27.05
C SER A 266 23.77 0.98 28.47
N GLY A 267 22.44 0.93 28.62
CA GLY A 267 21.74 1.14 29.88
C GLY A 267 21.74 2.59 30.36
N ALA A 268 22.16 3.54 29.52
CA ALA A 268 22.13 4.96 29.83
C ALA A 268 20.67 5.45 29.96
N ARG A 269 20.44 6.34 30.93
CA ARG A 269 19.19 7.10 31.08
C ARG A 269 19.31 8.44 30.33
N SER A 270 18.21 8.92 29.76
CA SER A 270 18.10 10.28 29.23
C SER A 270 16.83 10.96 29.75
N ASP A 271 16.57 12.18 29.25
CA ASP A 271 15.33 12.91 29.53
C ASP A 271 14.09 12.19 28.96
N TYR A 272 14.24 11.33 27.94
CA TYR A 272 13.15 10.59 27.31
C TYR A 272 13.11 9.11 27.70
N TRP A 273 14.28 8.47 27.84
CA TRP A 273 14.40 7.04 28.11
C TRP A 273 14.63 6.75 29.58
N ASN A 274 13.75 5.95 30.18
CA ASN A 274 13.90 5.33 31.48
C ASN A 274 14.22 3.83 31.33
N PRO A 275 15.51 3.42 31.44
CA PRO A 275 15.90 2.02 31.31
C PRO A 275 15.46 1.13 32.49
N ASP A 276 15.16 1.71 33.65
CA ASP A 276 14.74 0.93 34.82
C ASP A 276 13.28 0.45 34.72
N GLU A 277 12.48 1.16 33.91
CA GLU A 277 11.04 0.90 33.70
C GLU A 277 10.73 0.53 32.24
N ASN A 278 11.75 0.47 31.39
CA ASN A 278 11.63 0.33 29.93
C ASN A 278 10.60 1.31 29.34
N ALA A 279 10.67 2.59 29.72
CA ALA A 279 9.65 3.58 29.39
C ALA A 279 10.24 4.76 28.62
N TYR A 280 9.62 5.12 27.50
CA TYR A 280 10.05 6.19 26.62
C TYR A 280 8.96 7.25 26.39
N CYS A 281 9.35 8.52 26.46
CA CYS A 281 8.48 9.64 26.06
C CYS A 281 9.32 10.81 25.57
N CYS A 282 9.32 11.07 24.27
CA CYS A 282 9.76 12.33 23.68
C CYS A 282 8.75 13.43 24.04
N THR A 283 9.22 14.55 24.61
CA THR A 283 8.36 15.67 25.02
C THR A 283 8.73 16.98 24.32
N LYS A 284 9.46 16.92 23.20
CA LYS A 284 9.85 18.12 22.43
C LYS A 284 8.68 18.60 21.58
N ALA A 285 8.35 19.88 21.69
CA ALA A 285 7.22 20.51 21.01
C ALA A 285 7.61 21.76 20.18
N ASP A 286 8.91 22.01 19.93
CA ASP A 286 9.35 23.21 19.20
C ASP A 286 9.41 23.02 17.67
N VAL A 287 9.45 24.17 16.98
CA VAL A 287 9.14 24.37 15.54
C VAL A 287 10.14 23.70 14.57
N GLU A 288 11.27 23.18 15.05
CA GLU A 288 12.24 22.44 14.23
C GLU A 288 12.15 20.91 14.44
N ALA A 289 11.60 20.42 15.56
CA ALA A 289 11.63 18.99 15.89
C ALA A 289 10.71 18.65 17.10
N ALA A 290 9.39 18.59 16.89
CA ALA A 290 8.69 17.40 17.40
C ALA A 290 9.32 16.24 16.63
N ALA A 291 10.35 15.64 17.23
CA ALA A 291 11.45 15.03 16.50
C ALA A 291 10.95 14.10 15.40
N PHE A 292 11.34 14.36 14.14
CA PHE A 292 11.02 13.47 13.03
C PHE A 292 11.33 12.04 13.48
N ALA A 293 10.34 11.17 13.34
CA ALA A 293 10.53 9.77 13.64
C ALA A 293 11.79 9.28 12.94
N ASN A 294 12.70 8.71 13.72
CA ASN A 294 13.95 8.15 13.23
C ASN A 294 14.01 6.64 13.44
N HIS A 295 12.95 6.06 13.97
CA HIS A 295 12.82 4.65 14.25
C HIS A 295 11.36 4.23 14.05
N GLU A 296 11.14 3.03 13.53
CA GLU A 296 9.83 2.44 13.31
C GLU A 296 9.73 1.12 14.08
N VAL A 297 8.61 0.92 14.76
CA VAL A 297 8.39 -0.16 15.73
C VAL A 297 6.96 -0.67 15.64
N SER A 298 6.67 -1.76 16.34
CA SER A 298 5.36 -2.40 16.32
C SER A 298 4.60 -2.18 17.63
N ILE A 299 3.41 -1.58 17.58
CA ILE A 299 2.49 -1.58 18.72
C ILE A 299 1.81 -2.94 18.79
N VAL A 300 1.94 -3.58 19.96
CA VAL A 300 1.36 -4.90 20.23
C VAL A 300 0.28 -4.86 21.32
N GLY A 301 -0.02 -3.69 21.86
CA GLY A 301 -0.99 -3.55 22.93
C GLY A 301 -0.86 -2.22 23.64
N TRP A 302 -1.50 -2.10 24.80
CA TRP A 302 -1.48 -0.88 25.60
C TRP A 302 -1.81 -1.11 27.07
N ASN A 303 -1.55 -0.10 27.88
CA ASN A 303 -1.87 -0.06 29.31
C ASN A 303 -2.21 1.37 29.74
N ASP A 304 -3.50 1.66 29.93
CA ASP A 304 -4.01 2.97 30.36
C ASP A 304 -3.56 3.33 31.78
N ALA A 305 -3.31 2.33 32.63
CA ALA A 305 -2.84 2.51 34.00
C ALA A 305 -1.32 2.62 34.12
N PHE A 306 -0.58 2.75 33.01
CA PHE A 306 0.87 2.92 33.08
C PHE A 306 1.20 4.31 33.64
N ALA A 307 1.62 4.34 34.91
CA ALA A 307 1.84 5.57 35.66
C ALA A 307 2.88 6.49 34.99
N LYS A 308 2.53 7.75 34.78
CA LYS A 308 3.38 8.75 34.13
C LYS A 308 4.69 9.03 34.86
N GLU A 309 4.74 8.79 36.17
CA GLU A 309 5.96 8.93 36.97
C GLU A 309 7.02 7.86 36.65
N ARG A 310 6.68 6.86 35.84
CA ARG A 310 7.63 5.84 35.35
C ARG A 310 8.40 6.31 34.13
N PHE A 311 8.01 7.39 33.47
CA PHE A 311 8.83 8.01 32.41
C PHE A 311 9.93 8.89 33.02
N SER A 312 11.05 9.09 32.30
CA SER A 312 12.12 9.98 32.76
C SER A 312 11.64 11.42 32.91
N THR A 313 10.90 11.91 31.91
CA THR A 313 10.12 13.14 31.97
C THR A 313 8.65 12.77 31.99
N PRO A 314 7.92 13.06 33.09
CA PRO A 314 6.50 12.69 33.16
C PRO A 314 5.67 13.37 32.07
N PRO A 315 4.91 12.62 31.25
CA PRO A 315 3.94 13.17 30.30
C PRO A 315 2.74 13.82 31.01
N ALA A 316 1.78 14.33 30.22
CA ALA A 316 0.61 15.02 30.73
C ALA A 316 -0.26 14.11 31.64
N ASP A 317 -0.48 12.86 31.22
CA ASP A 317 -1.28 11.88 31.95
C ASP A 317 -0.67 10.46 31.87
N ASP A 318 -1.28 9.53 32.60
CA ASP A 318 -0.96 8.10 32.55
C ASP A 318 -1.30 7.50 31.17
N GLY A 319 -0.73 6.33 30.89
CA GLY A 319 -1.05 5.55 29.69
C GLY A 319 0.12 5.38 28.74
N ALA A 320 0.27 4.15 28.24
CA ALA A 320 1.34 3.79 27.33
C ALA A 320 0.94 2.69 26.35
N TRP A 321 1.50 2.76 25.15
CA TRP A 321 1.58 1.65 24.20
C TRP A 321 2.58 0.60 24.69
N ILE A 322 2.29 -0.66 24.43
CA ILE A 322 3.25 -1.77 24.55
C ILE A 322 3.86 -1.97 23.17
N VAL A 323 5.18 -1.87 23.08
CA VAL A 323 5.89 -1.79 21.80
C VAL A 323 6.89 -2.93 21.67
N LYS A 324 6.83 -3.66 20.55
CA LYS A 324 7.83 -4.61 20.09
C LYS A 324 8.88 -3.87 19.25
N ASN A 325 10.14 -3.98 19.64
CA ASN A 325 11.27 -3.38 18.94
C ASN A 325 11.97 -4.39 18.01
N SER A 326 12.90 -3.92 17.20
CA SER A 326 13.71 -4.69 16.23
C SER A 326 15.20 -4.67 16.57
N TRP A 327 15.56 -4.56 17.86
CA TRP A 327 16.96 -4.55 18.34
C TRP A 327 17.34 -5.82 19.11
N GLY A 328 16.62 -6.92 18.86
CA GLY A 328 16.83 -8.19 19.55
C GLY A 328 16.26 -8.24 20.96
N THR A 329 16.25 -9.44 21.53
CA THR A 329 15.65 -9.73 22.84
C THR A 329 16.45 -9.18 24.02
N ASP A 330 17.71 -8.78 23.82
CA ASP A 330 18.54 -8.20 24.87
C ASP A 330 18.17 -6.74 25.19
N PHE A 331 17.40 -6.09 24.31
CA PHE A 331 16.89 -4.75 24.54
C PHE A 331 15.67 -4.76 25.47
N GLY A 332 15.61 -3.80 26.40
CA GLY A 332 14.39 -3.54 27.17
C GLY A 332 13.89 -4.75 27.98
N ASP A 333 12.58 -5.00 27.91
CA ASP A 333 11.91 -6.17 28.48
C ASP A 333 11.76 -7.25 27.41
N GLU A 334 12.82 -8.05 27.18
CA GLU A 334 12.84 -9.10 26.15
C GLU A 334 12.52 -8.61 24.72
N GLY A 335 12.99 -7.41 24.39
CA GLY A 335 12.74 -6.72 23.12
C GLY A 335 11.56 -5.74 23.15
N TYR A 336 10.89 -5.59 24.29
CA TYR A 336 9.72 -4.74 24.44
C TYR A 336 9.96 -3.52 25.33
N PHE A 337 9.16 -2.48 25.14
CA PHE A 337 9.16 -1.28 25.99
C PHE A 337 7.79 -0.58 25.98
N TYR A 338 7.63 0.39 26.87
CA TYR A 338 6.47 1.27 26.97
C TYR A 338 6.71 2.61 26.28
N LEU A 339 5.82 3.01 25.38
CA LEU A 339 5.85 4.32 24.72
C LEU A 339 4.63 5.13 25.16
N SER A 340 4.84 6.33 25.71
CA SER A 340 3.74 7.20 26.16
C SER A 340 2.73 7.51 25.05
N TYR A 341 1.44 7.61 25.38
CA TYR A 341 0.43 8.16 24.45
C TYR A 341 0.72 9.61 24.05
N TYR A 342 1.47 10.33 24.89
CA TYR A 342 1.84 11.72 24.73
C TYR A 342 3.24 11.90 24.11
N ASP A 343 3.83 10.84 23.54
CA ASP A 343 5.09 10.96 22.83
C ASP A 343 4.90 11.87 21.59
N THR A 344 5.57 13.03 21.61
CA THR A 344 5.41 14.06 20.57
C THR A 344 6.01 13.68 19.21
N SER A 345 6.73 12.56 19.13
CA SER A 345 7.27 12.05 17.87
C SER A 345 6.49 10.86 17.29
N PHE A 346 5.49 10.37 18.02
CA PHE A 346 4.60 9.31 17.55
C PHE A 346 3.98 9.71 16.21
N SER A 347 4.12 8.86 15.20
CA SER A 347 3.60 9.13 13.86
C SER A 347 3.34 7.85 13.09
N GLN A 348 2.63 7.98 11.97
CA GLN A 348 2.47 6.94 10.96
C GLN A 348 1.91 5.59 11.43
N PRO A 349 0.90 5.52 12.32
CA PRO A 349 0.25 4.25 12.63
C PRO A 349 -0.35 3.64 11.36
N THR A 350 0.12 2.44 11.02
CA THR A 350 -0.15 1.79 9.75
C THR A 350 -0.39 0.30 9.95
N PHE A 351 -1.42 -0.22 9.29
CA PHE A 351 -1.70 -1.63 9.19
C PHE A 351 -1.48 -2.12 7.75
N PHE A 352 -0.86 -3.28 7.60
CA PHE A 352 -0.64 -3.93 6.31
C PHE A 352 -1.50 -5.18 6.23
N GLU A 353 -2.49 -5.19 5.34
CA GLU A 353 -3.43 -6.29 5.15
C GLU A 353 -2.98 -7.17 3.98
N ALA A 354 -2.71 -8.43 4.28
CA ALA A 354 -2.49 -9.46 3.28
C ALA A 354 -3.79 -9.81 2.55
N GLU A 355 -3.66 -10.53 1.43
CA GLU A 355 -4.77 -11.24 0.82
C GLU A 355 -5.41 -12.26 1.76
N ASP A 356 -6.69 -12.55 1.53
CA ASP A 356 -7.50 -13.56 2.22
C ASP A 356 -7.13 -14.97 1.73
N ALA A 357 -5.87 -15.37 1.98
CA ALA A 357 -5.33 -16.68 1.59
C ALA A 357 -4.45 -17.28 2.69
N ASP A 358 -4.52 -18.61 2.84
CA ASP A 358 -3.62 -19.36 3.73
C ASP A 358 -2.17 -19.21 3.26
N TYR A 359 -1.31 -18.66 4.11
CA TYR A 359 0.10 -18.50 3.80
C TYR A 359 0.81 -19.86 3.78
N ARG A 360 1.41 -20.21 2.64
CA ARG A 360 2.14 -21.48 2.42
C ARG A 360 3.50 -21.25 1.76
N GLY A 361 4.11 -20.09 1.99
CA GLY A 361 5.37 -19.71 1.35
C GLY A 361 5.20 -19.67 -0.17
N ALA A 362 6.13 -20.29 -0.90
CA ALA A 362 6.07 -20.37 -2.37
C ALA A 362 4.86 -21.13 -2.93
N GLU A 363 4.09 -21.84 -2.08
CA GLU A 363 2.90 -22.61 -2.47
C GLU A 363 1.59 -21.88 -2.10
N THR A 364 1.64 -20.60 -1.71
CA THR A 364 0.44 -19.81 -1.44
C THR A 364 -0.46 -19.75 -2.68
N GLU A 365 -1.73 -20.11 -2.53
CA GLU A 365 -2.73 -19.96 -3.57
C GLU A 365 -3.30 -18.54 -3.49
N HIS A 366 -2.90 -17.68 -4.40
CA HIS A 366 -3.24 -16.26 -4.35
C HIS A 366 -4.70 -15.98 -4.73
N VAL A 367 -5.30 -14.98 -4.07
CA VAL A 367 -6.66 -14.48 -4.37
C VAL A 367 -6.71 -13.86 -5.76
N TYR A 368 -5.67 -13.10 -6.10
CA TYR A 368 -5.44 -12.56 -7.43
C TYR A 368 -4.10 -13.06 -7.94
N GLU A 369 -4.09 -13.55 -9.18
CA GLU A 369 -2.91 -14.15 -9.81
C GLU A 369 -2.13 -13.11 -10.64
N SER A 370 -2.75 -11.96 -10.91
CA SER A 370 -2.24 -10.97 -11.86
C SER A 370 -2.59 -9.56 -11.41
N ILE A 371 -1.64 -8.65 -11.60
CA ILE A 371 -1.77 -7.21 -11.31
C ILE A 371 -1.42 -6.39 -12.54
N TYR A 372 -2.21 -5.35 -12.79
CA TYR A 372 -2.02 -4.33 -13.80
C TYR A 372 -1.74 -3.00 -13.09
N GLN A 373 -0.58 -2.42 -13.33
CA GLN A 373 -0.11 -1.23 -12.61
C GLN A 373 0.91 -0.46 -13.44
N TYR A 374 1.06 0.83 -13.15
CA TYR A 374 2.12 1.69 -13.70
C TYR A 374 2.76 2.61 -12.64
N ASP A 375 2.33 2.49 -11.39
CA ASP A 375 2.68 3.38 -10.27
C ASP A 375 3.52 2.62 -9.23
N GLY A 376 4.78 2.34 -9.58
CA GLY A 376 5.70 1.54 -8.76
C GLY A 376 6.23 2.26 -7.51
N ALA A 377 6.25 3.60 -7.51
CA ALA A 377 6.78 4.43 -6.43
C ALA A 377 5.68 5.11 -5.58
N GLY A 378 4.42 4.64 -5.70
CA GLY A 378 3.31 5.21 -4.94
C GLY A 378 3.08 6.66 -5.35
N PHE A 379 3.10 7.63 -4.43
CA PHE A 379 2.96 9.05 -4.81
C PHE A 379 4.29 9.71 -5.25
N GLY A 380 5.43 9.00 -5.23
CA GLY A 380 6.74 9.59 -5.51
C GLY A 380 7.34 10.33 -4.31
N ASP A 381 7.87 11.54 -4.54
CA ASP A 381 8.54 12.36 -3.52
C ASP A 381 7.57 13.14 -2.62
N VAL A 382 6.41 13.55 -3.17
CA VAL A 382 5.55 14.57 -2.57
C VAL A 382 4.07 14.38 -2.92
N MET A 383 3.19 14.72 -1.98
CA MET A 383 1.74 14.64 -2.14
C MET A 383 1.12 16.02 -2.39
N TYR A 384 0.13 16.10 -3.28
CA TYR A 384 -0.56 17.33 -3.64
C TYR A 384 -2.08 17.20 -3.57
N GLY A 385 -2.74 18.31 -3.26
CA GLY A 385 -4.16 18.52 -3.48
C GLY A 385 -4.43 19.59 -4.54
N SER A 386 -5.69 19.71 -4.92
CA SER A 386 -6.21 20.71 -5.84
C SER A 386 -7.47 21.37 -5.28
N ASN A 387 -7.69 22.64 -5.61
CA ASN A 387 -8.94 23.34 -5.35
C ASN A 387 -9.97 23.14 -6.47
N THR A 388 -9.60 22.47 -7.55
CA THR A 388 -10.47 22.12 -8.67
C THR A 388 -10.66 20.61 -8.71
N GLN A 389 -11.85 20.18 -9.13
CA GLN A 389 -12.11 18.74 -9.25
C GLN A 389 -11.24 18.15 -10.36
N MET A 390 -10.65 17.00 -10.03
CA MET A 390 -9.64 16.32 -10.83
C MET A 390 -10.06 14.89 -11.11
N TRP A 391 -9.71 14.38 -12.28
CA TRP A 391 -9.85 12.99 -12.64
C TRP A 391 -8.54 12.42 -13.13
N PHE A 392 -8.30 11.16 -12.82
CA PHE A 392 -7.11 10.41 -13.23
C PHE A 392 -7.54 9.06 -13.79
N ALA A 393 -6.77 8.52 -14.73
CA ALA A 393 -7.04 7.22 -15.30
C ALA A 393 -5.76 6.50 -15.69
N ASN A 394 -5.74 5.18 -15.50
CA ASN A 394 -4.79 4.28 -16.15
C ASN A 394 -5.53 3.45 -17.21
N VAL A 395 -4.87 3.16 -18.33
CA VAL A 395 -5.38 2.31 -19.42
C VAL A 395 -4.45 1.12 -19.59
N PHE A 396 -4.99 -0.07 -19.35
CA PHE A 396 -4.26 -1.33 -19.40
C PHE A 396 -4.59 -2.11 -20.66
N ALA A 397 -3.60 -2.82 -21.18
CA ALA A 397 -3.76 -3.80 -22.26
C ALA A 397 -3.79 -5.21 -21.68
N ALA A 398 -4.84 -5.97 -21.98
CA ALA A 398 -5.00 -7.34 -21.50
C ALA A 398 -3.88 -8.24 -22.04
N ARG A 399 -3.26 -9.01 -21.14
CA ARG A 399 -2.08 -9.83 -21.46
C ARG A 399 -2.46 -11.26 -21.80
N ASP A 400 -3.46 -11.79 -21.13
CA ASP A 400 -4.00 -13.13 -21.35
C ASP A 400 -5.54 -13.13 -21.24
N TYR A 401 -6.13 -14.31 -21.32
CA TYR A 401 -7.52 -14.55 -20.95
C TYR A 401 -7.63 -14.51 -19.42
N GLU A 402 -8.18 -13.44 -18.90
CA GLU A 402 -8.24 -13.17 -17.46
C GLU A 402 -9.60 -12.61 -17.08
N THR A 403 -9.95 -12.70 -15.81
CA THR A 403 -11.11 -12.00 -15.24
C THR A 403 -10.61 -10.87 -14.35
N VAL A 404 -10.91 -9.63 -14.68
CA VAL A 404 -10.64 -8.47 -13.82
C VAL A 404 -11.63 -8.48 -12.66
N ARG A 405 -11.12 -8.50 -11.43
CA ARG A 405 -11.91 -8.71 -10.20
C ARG A 405 -11.82 -7.58 -9.19
N ALA A 406 -10.75 -6.80 -9.19
CA ALA A 406 -10.60 -5.69 -8.26
C ALA A 406 -9.80 -4.54 -8.87
N VAL A 407 -9.92 -3.37 -8.25
CA VAL A 407 -9.10 -2.18 -8.52
C VAL A 407 -8.61 -1.57 -7.22
N SER A 408 -7.48 -0.87 -7.23
CA SER A 408 -7.01 -0.12 -6.06
C SER A 408 -6.62 1.30 -6.38
N THR A 409 -6.60 2.13 -5.35
CA THR A 409 -6.08 3.50 -5.39
C THR A 409 -5.49 3.91 -4.05
N ILE A 410 -4.73 5.01 -4.03
CA ILE A 410 -4.24 5.65 -2.81
C ILE A 410 -5.21 6.77 -2.42
N VAL A 411 -5.62 6.80 -1.16
CA VAL A 411 -6.47 7.83 -0.54
C VAL A 411 -5.61 8.59 0.48
N ASN A 412 -5.37 9.87 0.22
CA ASN A 412 -4.43 10.69 1.00
C ASN A 412 -5.04 11.21 2.32
N GLU A 413 -6.36 11.42 2.35
CA GLU A 413 -7.08 12.02 3.48
C GLU A 413 -8.25 11.13 3.89
N ALA A 414 -8.37 10.90 5.19
CA ALA A 414 -9.45 10.11 5.77
C ALA A 414 -10.80 10.84 5.63
N GLY A 415 -11.88 10.10 5.40
CA GLY A 415 -13.21 10.68 5.15
C GLY A 415 -13.41 11.18 3.71
N SER A 416 -12.49 10.90 2.79
CA SER A 416 -12.61 11.32 1.39
C SER A 416 -13.73 10.60 0.65
N GLN A 417 -14.43 11.33 -0.22
CA GLN A 417 -15.32 10.76 -1.23
C GLN A 417 -14.47 10.19 -2.37
N VAL A 418 -14.59 8.90 -2.63
CA VAL A 418 -13.86 8.17 -3.67
C VAL A 418 -14.86 7.68 -4.71
N ASP A 419 -14.67 8.10 -5.95
CA ASP A 419 -15.43 7.63 -7.10
C ASP A 419 -14.47 6.92 -8.07
N ILE A 420 -14.78 5.68 -8.43
CA ILE A 420 -13.98 4.88 -9.37
C ILE A 420 -14.92 4.24 -10.40
N ALA A 421 -14.50 4.19 -11.66
CA ALA A 421 -15.20 3.48 -12.72
C ALA A 421 -14.23 2.73 -13.63
N VAL A 422 -14.63 1.55 -14.09
CA VAL A 422 -13.85 0.70 -14.98
C VAL A 422 -14.56 0.58 -16.33
N HIS A 423 -13.83 0.84 -17.43
CA HIS A 423 -14.39 0.79 -18.78
C HIS A 423 -13.59 -0.18 -19.66
N LYS A 424 -14.27 -1.08 -20.36
CA LYS A 424 -13.65 -2.01 -21.30
C LYS A 424 -13.61 -1.40 -22.70
N ASN A 425 -12.47 -1.56 -23.37
CA ASN A 425 -12.18 -1.16 -24.74
C ASN A 425 -12.47 0.32 -25.06
N PRO A 426 -11.92 1.29 -24.30
CA PRO A 426 -11.97 2.70 -24.70
C PRO A 426 -11.32 2.92 -26.07
N ALA A 427 -11.97 3.71 -26.92
CA ALA A 427 -11.53 3.98 -28.29
C ALA A 427 -11.92 5.37 -28.84
N GLY A 428 -12.76 6.11 -28.11
CA GLY A 428 -13.12 7.49 -28.43
C GLY A 428 -11.98 8.45 -28.13
N LEU A 429 -11.94 9.58 -28.84
CA LEU A 429 -10.95 10.62 -28.62
C LEU A 429 -11.60 11.83 -27.93
N ALA A 430 -10.91 12.36 -26.94
CA ALA A 430 -11.20 13.67 -26.37
C ALA A 430 -10.94 14.78 -27.40
N PRO A 431 -11.48 16.00 -27.22
CA PRO A 431 -11.20 17.15 -28.09
C PRO A 431 -9.72 17.54 -28.16
N THR A 432 -8.92 17.12 -27.17
CA THR A 432 -7.47 17.26 -27.13
C THR A 432 -6.77 16.39 -28.19
N GLY A 433 -7.45 15.37 -28.71
CA GLY A 433 -6.90 14.36 -29.62
C GLY A 433 -6.38 13.12 -28.90
N GLU A 434 -6.33 13.15 -27.56
CA GLU A 434 -5.98 12.01 -26.72
C GLU A 434 -7.14 11.02 -26.58
N LEU A 435 -6.84 9.81 -26.13
CA LEU A 435 -7.86 8.82 -25.78
C LEU A 435 -8.78 9.39 -24.68
N ASP A 436 -10.08 9.21 -24.84
CA ASP A 436 -11.04 9.35 -23.75
C ASP A 436 -11.12 8.00 -23.01
N PRO A 437 -10.56 7.87 -21.79
CA PRO A 437 -10.55 6.62 -21.05
C PRO A 437 -11.96 6.13 -20.69
N ARG A 438 -12.99 6.98 -20.76
CA ARG A 438 -14.38 6.62 -20.44
C ARG A 438 -15.20 6.18 -21.64
N SER A 439 -14.64 6.25 -22.84
CA SER A 439 -15.36 5.99 -24.09
C SER A 439 -15.73 4.52 -24.33
N GLY A 440 -15.24 3.62 -23.48
CA GLY A 440 -15.53 2.18 -23.53
C GLY A 440 -16.88 1.80 -22.90
N GLU A 441 -17.15 0.50 -22.84
CA GLU A 441 -18.29 -0.04 -22.08
C GLU A 441 -17.97 0.02 -20.58
N GLN A 442 -18.77 0.74 -19.79
CA GLN A 442 -18.59 0.77 -18.34
C GLN A 442 -18.96 -0.61 -17.75
N MET A 443 -17.98 -1.29 -17.17
CA MET A 443 -18.15 -2.62 -16.57
C MET A 443 -18.56 -2.52 -15.10
N TRP A 444 -17.99 -1.54 -14.39
CA TRP A 444 -18.21 -1.38 -12.95
C TRP A 444 -17.98 0.08 -12.53
N SER A 445 -18.59 0.48 -11.40
CA SER A 445 -18.30 1.75 -10.75
C SER A 445 -18.69 1.74 -9.28
N MET A 446 -17.98 2.54 -8.48
CA MET A 446 -18.33 2.84 -7.09
C MET A 446 -18.29 4.34 -6.81
N SER A 447 -18.97 4.75 -5.74
CA SER A 447 -18.99 6.11 -5.21
C SER A 447 -19.25 6.03 -3.71
N GLU A 448 -18.18 6.12 -2.90
CA GLU A 448 -18.26 5.92 -1.45
C GLU A 448 -17.38 6.89 -0.67
N THR A 449 -17.83 7.27 0.53
CA THR A 449 -17.00 8.02 1.48
C THR A 449 -16.18 7.02 2.31
N ILE A 450 -14.86 7.09 2.19
CA ILE A 450 -13.95 6.15 2.81
C ILE A 450 -13.47 6.69 4.15
N GLY A 451 -13.65 5.90 5.21
CA GLY A 451 -13.31 6.33 6.57
C GLY A 451 -11.82 6.51 6.82
N TYR A 452 -10.94 5.80 6.10
CA TYR A 452 -9.50 5.80 6.33
C TYR A 452 -8.72 6.31 5.11
N ALA A 453 -7.58 6.93 5.37
CA ALA A 453 -6.54 7.11 4.35
C ALA A 453 -5.79 5.78 4.18
N GLY A 454 -5.17 5.55 3.03
CA GLY A 454 -4.50 4.28 2.76
C GLY A 454 -4.29 3.97 1.29
N GLN A 455 -3.71 2.81 1.01
CA GLN A 455 -3.77 2.18 -0.30
C GLN A 455 -4.84 1.09 -0.21
N LEU A 456 -5.93 1.23 -0.96
CA LEU A 456 -7.16 0.46 -0.74
C LEU A 456 -7.61 -0.25 -2.01
N THR A 457 -8.01 -1.51 -1.86
CA THR A 457 -8.49 -2.39 -2.92
C THR A 457 -10.01 -2.59 -2.82
N PHE A 458 -10.68 -2.50 -3.95
CA PHE A 458 -12.13 -2.56 -4.11
C PHE A 458 -12.50 -3.72 -5.04
N ASP A 459 -13.29 -4.67 -4.52
CA ASP A 459 -13.77 -5.84 -5.26
C ASP A 459 -14.94 -5.44 -6.20
N LEU A 460 -14.88 -5.88 -7.46
CA LEU A 460 -15.92 -5.65 -8.47
C LEU A 460 -17.16 -6.54 -8.25
N GLY A 461 -17.05 -7.56 -7.41
CA GLY A 461 -18.11 -8.49 -7.04
C GLY A 461 -18.63 -9.28 -8.23
N ASP A 462 -19.95 -9.25 -8.39
CA ASP A 462 -20.64 -9.91 -9.49
C ASP A 462 -20.42 -9.21 -10.85
N ASP A 463 -19.84 -8.00 -10.85
CA ASP A 463 -19.52 -7.23 -12.06
C ASP A 463 -18.09 -7.48 -12.57
N ALA A 464 -17.37 -8.44 -11.98
CA ALA A 464 -16.10 -8.92 -12.50
C ALA A 464 -16.25 -9.37 -13.97
N PHE A 465 -15.29 -9.04 -14.83
CA PHE A 465 -15.44 -9.21 -16.28
C PHE A 465 -14.20 -9.81 -16.95
N GLU A 466 -14.44 -10.58 -18.01
CA GLU A 466 -13.38 -11.21 -18.78
C GLU A 466 -12.71 -10.22 -19.74
N VAL A 467 -11.40 -10.35 -19.88
CA VAL A 467 -10.57 -9.70 -20.89
C VAL A 467 -9.78 -10.77 -21.66
N ALA A 468 -9.43 -10.48 -22.90
CA ALA A 468 -8.62 -11.34 -23.75
C ALA A 468 -7.50 -10.54 -24.42
N PRO A 469 -6.43 -11.19 -24.91
CA PRO A 469 -5.36 -10.50 -25.62
C PRO A 469 -5.91 -9.61 -26.76
N GLY A 470 -5.57 -8.33 -26.71
CA GLY A 470 -6.06 -7.31 -27.64
C GLY A 470 -7.23 -6.46 -27.12
N ASP A 471 -7.87 -6.86 -26.03
CA ASP A 471 -8.73 -5.96 -25.25
C ASP A 471 -7.87 -4.93 -24.50
N THR A 472 -8.43 -3.75 -24.26
CA THR A 472 -7.94 -2.79 -23.28
C THR A 472 -9.02 -2.52 -22.24
N PHE A 473 -8.63 -1.96 -21.10
CA PHE A 473 -9.59 -1.44 -20.13
C PHE A 473 -8.97 -0.28 -19.37
N SER A 474 -9.79 0.66 -18.93
CA SER A 474 -9.38 1.80 -18.13
C SER A 474 -9.94 1.71 -16.72
N VAL A 475 -9.16 2.19 -15.76
CA VAL A 475 -9.64 2.53 -14.41
C VAL A 475 -9.60 4.04 -14.31
N VAL A 476 -10.71 4.67 -13.93
CA VAL A 476 -10.85 6.13 -13.85
C VAL A 476 -11.27 6.49 -12.43
N SER A 477 -10.60 7.43 -11.78
CA SER A 477 -10.93 7.88 -10.43
C SER A 477 -11.04 9.40 -10.27
N THR A 478 -11.82 9.81 -9.28
CA THR A 478 -11.79 11.15 -8.68
C THR A 478 -11.94 11.01 -7.16
N ILE A 479 -11.18 11.80 -6.41
CA ILE A 479 -11.16 11.75 -4.95
C ILE A 479 -11.31 13.17 -4.41
N GLY A 480 -12.39 13.40 -3.67
CA GLY A 480 -12.73 14.66 -3.02
C GLY A 480 -12.55 14.59 -1.51
N TYR A 481 -11.80 15.54 -0.95
CA TYR A 481 -11.56 15.64 0.48
C TYR A 481 -12.77 16.24 1.23
N PRO A 482 -12.93 15.95 2.53
CA PRO A 482 -14.00 16.54 3.36
C PRO A 482 -14.06 18.07 3.34
N ASP A 483 -12.91 18.74 3.18
CA ASP A 483 -12.83 20.21 3.13
C ASP A 483 -13.25 20.83 1.79
N GLY A 484 -13.59 19.99 0.79
CA GLY A 484 -14.01 20.39 -0.54
C GLY A 484 -12.87 20.54 -1.56
N LYS A 485 -11.62 20.25 -1.18
CA LYS A 485 -10.50 20.08 -2.11
C LYS A 485 -10.53 18.68 -2.74
N PHE A 486 -9.60 18.44 -3.64
CA PHE A 486 -9.47 17.18 -4.38
C PHE A 486 -8.05 16.66 -4.35
N GLN A 487 -7.91 15.35 -4.47
CA GLN A 487 -6.61 14.71 -4.59
C GLN A 487 -6.04 14.87 -5.99
N LEU A 488 -4.74 15.17 -6.05
CA LEU A 488 -3.94 14.93 -7.24
C LEU A 488 -3.41 13.49 -7.16
N SER A 489 -4.01 12.58 -7.93
CA SER A 489 -3.79 11.13 -7.82
C SER A 489 -2.81 10.63 -8.86
N ALA A 490 -1.56 11.09 -8.78
CA ALA A 490 -0.46 10.64 -9.62
C ALA A 490 0.85 10.57 -8.85
N GLU A 491 1.80 9.80 -9.37
CA GLU A 491 3.21 9.87 -8.97
C GLU A 491 3.78 11.26 -9.27
N ILE A 492 4.57 11.80 -8.34
CA ILE A 492 5.22 13.09 -8.50
C ILE A 492 6.70 12.98 -8.15
N GLU A 493 7.56 13.32 -9.09
CA GLU A 493 8.99 13.54 -8.87
C GLU A 493 9.23 15.04 -8.66
N ASP A 494 9.94 15.38 -7.59
CA ASP A 494 10.46 16.73 -7.37
C ASP A 494 11.95 16.73 -7.72
N GLU A 495 12.33 17.44 -8.79
CA GLU A 495 13.71 17.51 -9.28
C GLU A 495 14.71 18.00 -8.19
N SER A 496 14.23 18.68 -7.15
CA SER A 496 15.07 19.15 -6.04
C SER A 496 15.38 18.08 -5.00
N VAL A 497 14.64 16.98 -5.00
CA VAL A 497 14.78 15.85 -4.07
C VAL A 497 15.56 14.71 -4.72
N GLY A 498 15.13 14.27 -5.91
CA GLY A 498 15.75 13.17 -6.66
C GLY A 498 15.71 11.83 -5.90
N GLY A 499 14.59 11.55 -5.22
CA GLY A 499 14.41 10.35 -4.39
C GLY A 499 13.74 9.18 -5.11
N VAL A 500 13.20 9.43 -6.29
CA VAL A 500 12.49 8.48 -7.15
C VAL A 500 12.91 8.66 -8.59
N ASP A 501 12.93 7.57 -9.34
CA ASP A 501 12.91 7.59 -10.80
C ASP A 501 11.49 7.16 -11.21
N LEU A 502 10.82 7.93 -12.07
CA LEU A 502 9.48 7.64 -12.57
C LEU A 502 9.51 7.40 -14.10
N ALA A 503 8.63 6.52 -14.58
CA ALA A 503 8.48 6.16 -15.98
C ALA A 503 7.00 6.25 -16.41
N CYS A 504 6.66 7.27 -17.19
CA CYS A 504 5.32 7.43 -17.78
C CYS A 504 5.42 7.40 -19.31
N GLU A 505 4.91 6.33 -19.93
CA GLU A 505 4.88 6.17 -21.38
C GLU A 505 3.56 6.68 -21.99
N PRO A 506 3.57 7.17 -23.24
CA PRO A 506 2.37 7.67 -23.89
C PRO A 506 1.25 6.62 -23.94
N GLY A 507 0.06 7.04 -23.53
CA GLY A 507 -1.16 6.24 -23.52
C GLY A 507 -1.38 5.38 -22.27
N GLN A 508 -0.46 5.38 -21.29
CA GLN A 508 -0.63 4.66 -20.03
C GLN A 508 -1.61 5.38 -19.10
N SER A 509 -1.38 6.67 -18.89
CA SER A 509 -2.09 7.48 -17.91
C SER A 509 -2.76 8.68 -18.55
N PHE A 510 -3.87 9.14 -17.96
CA PHE A 510 -4.58 10.34 -18.38
C PHE A 510 -5.07 11.12 -17.17
N CYS A 511 -5.12 12.44 -17.31
CA CYS A 511 -5.67 13.33 -16.29
C CYS A 511 -6.61 14.38 -16.90
N ALA A 512 -7.56 14.85 -16.11
CA ALA A 512 -8.47 15.93 -16.47
C ALA A 512 -8.79 16.81 -15.25
N ASP A 513 -9.20 18.05 -15.50
CA ASP A 513 -9.50 19.06 -14.48
C ASP A 513 -10.66 19.93 -14.95
N THR A 514 -11.60 20.26 -14.06
CA THR A 514 -12.68 21.22 -14.34
C THR A 514 -12.22 22.55 -14.94
N ALA A 515 -11.03 23.04 -14.61
CA ALA A 515 -10.48 24.26 -15.17
C ALA A 515 -10.02 24.12 -16.63
N THR A 516 -9.67 22.91 -17.07
CA THR A 516 -9.25 22.60 -18.45
C THR A 516 -10.39 22.06 -19.31
N GLY A 517 -11.61 21.95 -18.76
CA GLY A 517 -12.81 21.49 -19.48
C GLY A 517 -13.46 20.25 -18.87
N GLY A 518 -12.90 19.71 -17.79
CA GLY A 518 -13.43 18.56 -17.06
C GLY A 518 -13.21 17.23 -17.78
N GLU A 519 -14.02 16.24 -17.44
CA GLU A 519 -14.00 14.86 -17.96
C GLU A 519 -14.16 14.71 -19.49
N GLU A 520 -14.38 15.80 -20.23
CA GLU A 520 -14.35 15.81 -21.68
C GLU A 520 -12.93 16.06 -22.25
N TYR A 521 -11.99 16.62 -21.47
CA TYR A 521 -10.68 17.09 -21.92
C TYR A 521 -9.56 16.35 -21.18
N TRP A 522 -9.18 15.19 -21.73
CA TRP A 522 -8.11 14.36 -21.18
C TRP A 522 -6.74 14.74 -21.74
N TYR A 523 -5.74 14.69 -20.88
CA TYR A 523 -4.34 14.98 -21.20
C TYR A 523 -3.47 13.81 -20.76
N ASP A 524 -2.49 13.47 -21.58
CA ASP A 524 -1.48 12.44 -21.29
C ASP A 524 -0.29 13.07 -20.53
N PRO A 525 0.02 12.63 -19.30
CA PRO A 525 1.15 13.12 -18.52
C PRO A 525 2.50 12.96 -19.23
N ALA A 526 2.68 11.91 -20.03
CA ALA A 526 3.92 11.64 -20.77
C ALA A 526 4.25 12.73 -21.80
N SER A 527 3.28 13.56 -22.18
CA SER A 527 3.49 14.73 -23.04
C SER A 527 4.05 15.96 -22.30
N GLY A 528 4.19 15.88 -20.97
CA GLY A 528 4.51 17.00 -20.08
C GLY A 528 3.34 17.95 -19.86
N ALA A 529 2.11 17.56 -20.22
CA ALA A 529 0.91 18.40 -20.12
C ALA A 529 0.63 18.93 -18.71
N MET A 530 1.14 18.24 -17.68
CA MET A 530 0.93 18.57 -16.28
C MET A 530 2.19 18.94 -15.50
N ASP A 531 3.33 19.00 -16.19
CA ASP A 531 4.61 19.36 -15.59
C ASP A 531 4.71 20.86 -15.31
N GLY A 532 5.56 21.23 -14.36
CA GLY A 532 5.81 22.63 -14.02
C GLY A 532 6.39 22.82 -12.64
N ASP A 533 7.05 23.96 -12.43
CA ASP A 533 7.65 24.35 -11.14
C ASP A 533 8.68 23.35 -10.57
N GLY A 534 9.37 22.61 -11.44
CA GLY A 534 10.35 21.59 -11.05
C GLY A 534 9.73 20.24 -10.65
N LEU A 535 8.43 20.06 -10.94
CA LEU A 535 7.71 18.82 -10.71
C LEU A 535 7.45 18.10 -12.03
N HIS A 536 7.72 16.80 -12.04
CA HIS A 536 7.37 15.89 -13.11
C HIS A 536 6.26 14.95 -12.64
N MET A 537 5.19 14.83 -13.43
CA MET A 537 4.07 13.94 -13.10
C MET A 537 4.21 12.60 -13.82
N GLY A 538 4.20 11.52 -13.04
CA GLY A 538 4.20 10.15 -13.52
C GLY A 538 2.78 9.59 -13.75
N ASN A 539 2.61 8.29 -13.49
CA ASN A 539 1.36 7.60 -13.73
C ASN A 539 0.30 7.87 -12.66
N ALA A 540 -0.97 7.59 -12.99
CA ALA A 540 -2.04 7.66 -12.00
C ALA A 540 -1.91 6.55 -10.96
N LEU A 541 -2.32 6.84 -9.72
CA LEU A 541 -2.26 5.92 -8.58
C LEU A 541 -3.41 4.91 -8.61
N LEU A 542 -3.44 4.07 -9.65
CA LEU A 542 -4.52 3.16 -9.98
C LEU A 542 -4.00 1.82 -10.45
N LYS A 543 -4.47 0.74 -9.82
CA LYS A 543 -4.13 -0.64 -10.20
C LYS A 543 -5.40 -1.45 -10.47
N ALA A 544 -5.25 -2.56 -11.18
CA ALA A 544 -6.29 -3.56 -11.35
C ALA A 544 -5.76 -4.97 -11.11
N TYR A 545 -6.61 -5.85 -10.60
CA TYR A 545 -6.25 -7.21 -10.21
C TYR A 545 -7.13 -8.23 -10.92
N ALA A 546 -6.52 -9.34 -11.30
CA ALA A 546 -7.18 -10.36 -12.10
C ALA A 546 -6.83 -11.79 -11.66
N THR A 547 -7.69 -12.72 -12.07
CA THR A 547 -7.49 -14.19 -11.97
C THR A 547 -7.46 -14.79 -13.36
N ALA A 548 -6.72 -15.88 -13.58
CA ALA A 548 -6.73 -16.56 -14.87
C ALA A 548 -8.15 -17.02 -15.27
N SER A 549 -8.45 -16.94 -16.57
CA SER A 549 -9.61 -17.58 -17.19
C SER A 549 -9.13 -18.53 -18.29
N SER A 550 -9.91 -19.57 -18.57
CA SER A 550 -9.61 -20.46 -19.71
C SER A 550 -10.00 -19.80 -21.02
N ALA A 551 -9.12 -19.83 -22.02
CA ALA A 551 -9.48 -19.46 -23.38
C ALA A 551 -10.77 -20.19 -23.82
N PRO A 552 -11.68 -19.53 -24.55
CA PRO A 552 -12.89 -20.18 -25.03
C PRO A 552 -12.53 -21.45 -25.81
N VAL A 553 -13.06 -22.60 -25.38
CA VAL A 553 -12.90 -23.85 -26.12
C VAL A 553 -13.58 -23.67 -27.47
N ASP A 554 -12.81 -23.67 -28.55
CA ASP A 554 -13.35 -23.61 -29.91
C ASP A 554 -14.41 -24.72 -30.06
N PRO A 555 -15.70 -24.38 -30.26
CA PRO A 555 -16.75 -25.37 -30.39
C PRO A 555 -16.61 -26.21 -31.66
N ASN A 556 -15.69 -25.85 -32.56
CA ASN A 556 -15.43 -26.55 -33.79
C ASN A 556 -13.91 -26.68 -34.02
N PRO A 557 -13.21 -27.46 -33.18
CA PRO A 557 -11.76 -27.59 -33.27
C PRO A 557 -11.41 -27.99 -34.70
N ASP A 558 -10.53 -27.21 -35.32
CA ASP A 558 -9.98 -27.54 -36.63
C ASP A 558 -9.50 -29.00 -36.56
N PRO A 559 -9.99 -29.91 -37.42
CA PRO A 559 -9.74 -31.33 -37.25
C PRO A 559 -8.23 -31.54 -37.23
N ALA A 560 -7.75 -32.12 -36.12
CA ALA A 560 -6.33 -32.39 -35.92
C ALA A 560 -5.74 -33.00 -37.20
N PRO A 561 -4.56 -32.56 -37.65
CA PRO A 561 -3.93 -33.13 -38.83
C PRO A 561 -3.89 -34.64 -38.67
N GLN A 562 -4.55 -35.36 -39.58
CA GLN A 562 -4.61 -36.82 -39.54
C GLN A 562 -3.19 -37.38 -39.40
N PRO A 563 -2.91 -38.23 -38.39
CA PRO A 563 -1.64 -38.91 -38.32
C PRO A 563 -1.48 -39.78 -39.56
N ASP A 564 -0.32 -39.66 -40.19
CA ASP A 564 0.12 -40.50 -41.30
C ASP A 564 -0.06 -41.98 -40.89
N PRO A 565 -0.69 -42.85 -41.70
CA PRO A 565 -0.98 -44.21 -41.30
C PRO A 565 0.31 -45.03 -41.29
N GLY A 566 1.03 -45.00 -40.18
CA GLY A 566 2.27 -45.76 -40.07
C GLY A 566 3.10 -45.50 -38.83
N ASP A 567 2.55 -45.67 -37.62
CA ASP A 567 3.28 -46.43 -36.61
C ASP A 567 2.33 -46.96 -35.52
N SER A 568 2.32 -48.29 -35.37
CA SER A 568 1.57 -48.98 -34.33
C SER A 568 2.49 -49.22 -33.15
N GLY A 569 2.43 -48.36 -32.14
CA GLY A 569 3.14 -48.49 -30.88
C GLY A 569 2.17 -48.45 -29.69
N ASP A 570 1.69 -49.62 -29.31
CA ASP A 570 0.92 -49.90 -28.09
C ASP A 570 1.74 -49.57 -26.83
N SER A 571 1.17 -48.78 -25.90
CA SER A 571 1.33 -49.04 -24.46
C SER A 571 0.28 -48.31 -23.62
N GLY A 572 -0.80 -49.06 -23.30
CA GLY A 572 -1.35 -49.21 -21.95
C GLY A 572 -1.64 -47.96 -21.11
N LEU A 573 -2.89 -47.51 -21.16
CA LEU A 573 -3.56 -46.86 -20.02
C LEU A 573 -3.97 -47.91 -18.98
N GLN A 574 -3.70 -47.64 -17.70
CA GLN A 574 -4.63 -48.00 -16.62
C GLN A 574 -4.88 -46.77 -15.74
N PRO A 575 -6.15 -46.50 -15.37
CA PRO A 575 -6.52 -45.42 -14.45
C PRO A 575 -6.40 -45.88 -13.00
N LEU A 576 -6.06 -44.95 -12.10
CA LEU A 576 -6.16 -45.14 -10.65
C LEU A 576 -7.34 -44.33 -10.08
N PRO A 577 -7.92 -44.80 -8.95
CA PRO A 577 -9.35 -44.69 -8.67
C PRO A 577 -9.75 -43.51 -7.77
N ASP A 578 -11.04 -43.18 -7.82
CA ASP A 578 -11.76 -42.33 -6.88
C ASP A 578 -11.58 -42.79 -5.43
N ALA A 579 -11.37 -41.83 -4.52
CA ALA A 579 -11.50 -42.02 -3.08
C ALA A 579 -12.08 -40.78 -2.40
N ASP A 580 -13.40 -40.84 -2.22
CA ASP A 580 -14.23 -40.36 -1.10
C ASP A 580 -13.73 -39.23 -0.19
N GLU A 581 -14.54 -38.17 -0.17
CA GLU A 581 -14.68 -37.17 0.90
C GLU A 581 -14.88 -37.79 2.30
N PRO A 582 -14.54 -37.02 3.34
CA PRO A 582 -15.58 -36.67 4.30
C PRO A 582 -15.70 -35.16 4.50
N GLN A 583 -16.90 -34.65 4.21
CA GLN A 583 -17.41 -33.35 4.63
C GLN A 583 -17.23 -33.16 6.14
N ALA A 584 -16.42 -32.17 6.52
CA ALA A 584 -16.48 -31.54 7.82
C ALA A 584 -17.08 -30.14 7.61
N ASP A 585 -18.33 -29.98 8.01
CA ASP A 585 -19.01 -28.68 8.15
C ASP A 585 -18.24 -27.83 9.18
N ALA A 586 -17.27 -27.06 8.71
CA ALA A 586 -16.81 -25.87 9.40
C ALA A 586 -17.54 -24.67 8.77
N LEU A 587 -18.27 -23.92 9.60
CA LEU A 587 -18.87 -22.67 9.17
C LEU A 587 -17.75 -21.71 8.70
N GLN A 588 -17.51 -21.65 7.38
CA GLN A 588 -16.86 -20.53 6.73
C GLN A 588 -17.77 -19.31 6.92
N ALA A 589 -17.51 -18.53 7.96
CA ALA A 589 -17.90 -17.12 7.94
C ALA A 589 -16.93 -16.46 6.95
N LYS A 590 -17.36 -16.28 5.70
CA LYS A 590 -16.75 -15.33 4.76
C LYS A 590 -16.63 -14.00 5.49
N ARG A 591 -15.45 -13.65 5.99
CA ARG A 591 -15.11 -12.26 6.19
C ARG A 591 -14.80 -11.76 4.80
N THR A 592 -15.59 -10.81 4.32
CA THR A 592 -15.14 -9.93 3.25
C THR A 592 -13.78 -9.38 3.69
N ALA A 593 -12.85 -9.13 2.77
CA ALA A 593 -11.71 -8.23 3.01
C ALA A 593 -12.19 -6.96 3.75
N LEU A 594 -11.32 -6.07 4.21
CA LEU A 594 -11.74 -4.71 4.55
C LEU A 594 -12.30 -3.98 3.30
N ALA A 595 -13.37 -4.48 2.69
CA ALA A 595 -14.28 -3.75 1.86
C ALA A 595 -14.69 -2.54 2.72
N PRO A 596 -14.49 -1.32 2.22
CA PRO A 596 -14.76 -0.10 2.97
C PRO A 596 -16.27 0.14 3.15
N THR A 597 -17.09 -0.89 3.01
CA THR A 597 -18.44 -0.88 3.56
C THR A 597 -18.30 -0.84 5.08
N GLY A 598 -18.70 0.27 5.68
CA GLY A 598 -18.75 0.51 7.14
C GLY A 598 -19.66 -0.44 7.94
N ASP A 599 -19.82 -1.69 7.52
CA ASP A 599 -20.49 -2.78 8.21
C ASP A 599 -19.49 -3.95 8.43
N SER A 600 -18.31 -3.65 8.97
CA SER A 600 -17.52 -4.65 9.69
C SER A 600 -18.19 -4.91 11.05
N ALA A 601 -19.14 -5.84 11.06
CA ALA A 601 -19.49 -6.52 12.30
C ALA A 601 -18.40 -7.57 12.60
N ALA A 602 -17.20 -7.10 12.94
CA ALA A 602 -16.17 -7.97 13.48
C ALA A 602 -16.74 -8.68 14.72
N VAL A 603 -16.54 -10.00 14.79
CA VAL A 603 -16.43 -10.66 16.09
C VAL A 603 -15.05 -10.22 16.58
N PRO A 604 -14.95 -9.31 17.58
CA PRO A 604 -13.66 -8.83 18.04
C PRO A 604 -12.82 -10.03 18.51
N LEU A 605 -11.48 -9.94 18.46
CA LEU A 605 -10.60 -10.98 19.06
C LEU A 605 -11.04 -11.32 20.51
N ALA A 606 -11.64 -10.35 21.22
CA ALA A 606 -12.21 -10.53 22.56
C ALA A 606 -13.55 -11.31 22.63
N ALA A 607 -14.22 -11.62 21.52
CA ALA A 607 -15.52 -12.29 21.49
C ALA A 607 -15.47 -13.77 21.06
N THR A 608 -14.32 -14.29 20.63
CA THR A 608 -14.15 -15.72 20.36
C THR A 608 -14.24 -16.57 21.65
N GLY A 609 -14.03 -15.98 22.83
CA GLY A 609 -14.11 -16.67 24.13
C GLY A 609 -15.53 -16.90 24.72
N ALA A 610 -16.59 -16.24 24.23
CA ALA A 610 -17.91 -16.32 24.88
C ALA A 610 -18.86 -17.39 24.32
N LEU A 611 -18.55 -18.00 23.17
CA LEU A 611 -19.44 -18.99 22.51
C LEU A 611 -19.01 -20.46 22.71
N ALA A 612 -17.84 -20.74 23.28
CA ALA A 612 -17.38 -22.11 23.55
C ALA A 612 -17.72 -22.64 24.95
N ALA A 613 -18.14 -21.79 25.90
CA ALA A 613 -18.35 -22.20 27.31
C ALA A 613 -19.79 -22.61 27.69
N ALA A 614 -20.76 -22.55 26.77
CA ALA A 614 -22.17 -22.88 27.08
C ALA A 614 -22.67 -24.24 26.55
N ALA A 615 -21.86 -25.03 25.84
CA ALA A 615 -22.28 -26.30 25.24
C ALA A 615 -21.88 -27.57 26.03
N ALA A 616 -21.22 -27.43 27.18
CA ALA A 616 -20.73 -28.57 27.97
C ALA A 616 -21.22 -28.56 29.43
N ALA A 617 -22.52 -28.34 29.67
CA ALA A 617 -23.13 -28.67 30.96
C ALA A 617 -24.63 -28.95 30.83
N GLY A 618 -25.02 -30.22 30.95
CA GLY A 618 -26.38 -30.55 31.41
C GLY A 618 -27.22 -31.53 30.59
N LEU A 619 -26.67 -32.66 30.13
CA LEU A 619 -27.49 -33.85 29.83
C LEU A 619 -27.42 -34.84 31.00
N ALA A 620 -28.30 -34.63 31.99
CA ALA A 620 -28.64 -35.64 32.98
C ALA A 620 -30.14 -35.57 33.32
N VAL A 621 -30.90 -36.44 32.65
CA VAL A 621 -32.04 -37.24 33.16
C VAL A 621 -33.00 -36.57 34.15
N GLY A 622 -34.25 -36.38 33.72
CA GLY A 622 -35.34 -36.07 34.65
C GLY A 622 -36.72 -35.92 34.01
N ALA A 623 -37.25 -37.00 33.42
CA ALA A 623 -38.64 -37.05 33.03
C ALA A 623 -39.55 -37.00 34.27
N MET A 624 -40.33 -35.92 34.46
CA MET A 624 -41.59 -36.01 35.20
C MET A 624 -42.65 -35.06 34.64
N ARG A 625 -43.81 -35.67 34.39
CA ARG A 625 -45.02 -35.10 33.82
C ARG A 625 -45.69 -34.09 34.74
N SER A 626 -46.44 -33.22 34.08
CA SER A 626 -47.46 -32.31 34.59
C SER A 626 -48.34 -32.85 35.72
N ARG A 627 -48.72 -31.95 36.64
CA ARG A 627 -50.12 -31.77 37.02
C ARG A 627 -50.39 -30.41 37.68
N ARG A 628 -51.52 -29.85 37.25
CA ARG A 628 -52.18 -28.63 37.72
C ARG A 628 -52.51 -28.68 39.22
N SER A 629 -52.58 -27.46 39.77
CA SER A 629 -53.71 -26.88 40.52
C SER A 629 -53.44 -26.49 41.97
N ARG A 630 -53.78 -25.22 42.21
CA ARG A 630 -54.02 -24.45 43.45
C ARG A 630 -52.82 -23.79 44.09
#